data_AF-A0A6G0MRK8-F1
#
_entry.id   AF-A0A6G0MRK8-F1
#
_cell.length_a   1.000
_cell.length_b   1.000
_cell.length_c   1.000
_cell.angle_alpha   90.00
_cell.angle_beta   90.00
_cell.angle_gamma   90.00
#
_symmetry.space_group_name_H-M   'P 1'
#
loop_
_entity.id
_entity.type
_entity.pdbx_description
1 polymer ?
#
loop_
_entity_poly.entity_id
_entity_poly.type
_entity_poly.pdbx_seq_one_letter_code
_entity_poly.pdbx_strand_id
1 'polypeptide(L)' 'MARSMEHPMEQSADAQKLKQQQSDIALSKCHSVSEKSAECAKAFDIMVVVHCRDHNKVLNVRLHQFTNDEHFEIYR' A
#
# COMPACT_ATOMS: atom_id res chain seq x y z
N MET A 1 -27.32 -35.73 -3.64
CA MET A 1 -26.42 -35.11 -2.63
C MET A 1 -25.99 -33.77 -3.21
N ALA A 2 -26.54 -32.67 -2.68
CA ALA A 2 -26.29 -31.33 -3.18
C ALA A 2 -25.14 -30.69 -2.40
N ARG A 3 -24.06 -30.33 -3.11
CA ARG A 3 -23.19 -29.18 -2.83
C ARG A 3 -22.22 -29.01 -4.00
N SER A 4 -22.73 -28.48 -5.10
CA SER A 4 -21.88 -27.97 -6.17
C SER A 4 -21.64 -26.49 -5.92
N MET A 5 -20.40 -26.18 -5.54
CA MET A 5 -19.64 -25.01 -6.01
C MET A 5 -20.39 -23.67 -6.02
N GLU A 6 -20.56 -23.08 -4.83
CA GLU A 6 -20.69 -21.63 -4.72
C GLU A 6 -19.44 -21.13 -3.99
N HIS A 7 -18.86 -20.03 -4.48
CA HIS A 7 -17.69 -19.26 -3.99
C HIS A 7 -16.34 -19.61 -4.64
N PRO A 8 -15.92 -18.77 -5.62
CA PRO A 8 -14.69 -18.00 -5.41
C PRO A 8 -14.69 -16.54 -5.94
N MET A 9 -15.83 -15.94 -6.31
CA MET A 9 -15.83 -14.54 -6.81
C MET A 9 -16.27 -13.47 -5.80
N GLU A 10 -17.08 -13.79 -4.79
CA GLU A 10 -17.61 -12.78 -3.86
C GLU A 10 -16.56 -12.30 -2.84
N GLN A 11 -15.63 -13.17 -2.41
CA GLN A 11 -14.49 -12.78 -1.57
C GLN A 11 -13.51 -11.80 -2.24
N SER A 12 -13.51 -11.70 -3.58
CA SER A 12 -12.55 -10.89 -4.32
C SER A 12 -12.89 -9.40 -4.27
N ALA A 13 -14.18 -9.05 -4.40
CA ALA A 13 -14.60 -7.65 -4.45
C ALA A 13 -14.46 -6.96 -3.08
N ASP A 14 -14.86 -7.62 -2.00
CA ASP A 14 -14.73 -7.07 -0.65
C ASP A 14 -13.27 -6.98 -0.20
N ALA A 15 -12.45 -8.00 -0.49
CA ALA A 15 -11.02 -7.95 -0.21
C ALA A 15 -10.30 -6.84 -1.01
N GLN A 16 -10.69 -6.61 -2.27
CA GLN A 16 -10.17 -5.50 -3.08
C GLN A 16 -10.60 -4.15 -2.48
N LYS A 17 -11.85 -4.01 -2.04
CA LYS A 17 -12.36 -2.79 -1.42
C LYS A 17 -11.63 -2.47 -0.11
N LEU A 18 -11.36 -3.47 0.71
CA LEU A 18 -10.57 -3.32 1.94
C LEU A 18 -9.12 -2.92 1.64
N LYS A 19 -8.48 -3.55 0.65
CA LYS A 19 -7.13 -3.16 0.20
C LYS A 19 -7.09 -1.72 -0.34
N GLN A 20 -8.12 -1.31 -1.09
CA GLN A 20 -8.22 0.06 -1.58
C GLN A 20 -8.34 1.05 -0.42
N GLN A 21 -9.21 0.78 0.55
CA GLN A 21 -9.37 1.63 1.74
C GLN A 21 -8.07 1.75 2.55
N GLN A 22 -7.34 0.65 2.76
CA GLN A 22 -6.04 0.68 3.41
C GLN A 22 -5.03 1.51 2.62
N SER A 23 -5.02 1.38 1.29
CA SER A 23 -4.15 2.16 0.41
C SER A 23 -4.46 3.65 0.53
N ASP A 24 -5.74 4.05 0.53
CA ASP A 24 -6.16 5.44 0.66
C ASP A 24 -5.75 6.03 2.03
N ILE A 25 -5.91 5.25 3.11
CA ILE A 25 -5.46 5.63 4.45
C ILE A 25 -3.95 5.78 4.48
N ALA A 26 -3.21 4.82 3.93
CA ALA A 26 -1.76 4.86 3.88
C ALA A 26 -1.27 6.09 3.12
N LEU A 27 -1.84 6.38 1.95
CA LEU A 27 -1.50 7.57 1.15
C LEU A 27 -1.78 8.87 1.92
N SER A 28 -2.94 8.97 2.58
CA SER A 28 -3.29 10.12 3.41
C SER A 28 -2.33 10.32 4.58
N LYS A 29 -2.00 9.24 5.32
CA LYS A 29 -1.11 9.28 6.50
C LYS A 29 0.36 9.45 6.14
N CYS A 30 0.75 9.11 4.91
CA CYS A 30 2.13 9.22 4.42
C CYS A 30 2.36 10.48 3.58
N HIS A 31 1.34 11.31 3.31
CA HIS A 31 1.41 12.44 2.36
C HIS A 31 2.72 13.25 2.45
N SER A 32 3.08 13.75 3.64
CA SER A 32 4.28 14.57 3.82
C SER A 32 5.60 13.85 3.50
N VAL A 33 5.74 12.55 3.80
CA VAL A 33 6.95 11.78 3.46
C VAL A 33 6.94 11.30 2.00
N SER A 34 5.75 11.07 1.45
CA SER A 34 5.55 10.80 0.03
C SER A 34 5.93 12.02 -0.82
N GLU A 35 5.56 13.23 -0.40
CA GLU A 35 5.93 14.48 -1.08
C GLU A 35 7.45 14.66 -1.16
N LYS A 36 8.17 14.48 -0.04
CA LYS A 36 9.64 14.57 -0.03
C LYS A 36 10.30 13.54 -0.94
N SER A 37 9.75 12.33 -0.99
CA SER A 37 10.23 11.28 -1.90
C SER A 37 9.97 11.64 -3.37
N ALA A 38 8.80 12.22 -3.66
CA ALA A 38 8.44 12.68 -5.00
C ALA A 38 9.28 13.90 -5.44
N GLU A 39 9.56 14.83 -4.54
CA GLU A 39 10.46 15.96 -4.79
C GLU A 39 11.87 15.48 -5.13
N CYS A 40 12.40 14.53 -4.36
CA CYS A 40 13.69 13.91 -4.68
C CYS A 40 13.66 13.20 -6.04
N ALA A 41 12.61 12.41 -6.32
CA ALA A 41 12.48 11.73 -7.61
C ALA A 41 12.42 12.70 -8.79
N LYS A 42 11.70 13.83 -8.66
CA LYS A 42 11.67 14.89 -9.69
C LYS A 42 13.05 15.50 -9.94
N ALA A 43 13.89 15.61 -8.91
CA ALA A 43 15.21 16.20 -9.02
C ALA A 43 16.25 15.26 -9.66
N PHE A 44 16.11 13.94 -9.48
CA PHE A 44 17.12 12.97 -9.89
C PHE A 44 16.67 11.98 -10.97
N ASP A 45 15.42 12.05 -11.42
CA ASP A 45 14.82 11.28 -12.52
C ASP A 45 15.29 9.81 -12.54
N ILE A 46 16.08 9.41 -13.55
CA ILE A 46 16.61 8.05 -13.69
C ILE A 46 17.56 7.60 -12.57
N MET A 47 18.18 8.52 -11.83
CA MET A 47 19.10 8.24 -10.73
C MET A 47 18.42 8.20 -9.35
N VAL A 48 17.09 8.16 -9.31
CA VAL A 48 16.28 8.10 -8.08
C VAL A 48 16.72 6.99 -7.11
N VAL A 49 17.13 5.84 -7.63
CA VAL A 49 17.52 4.68 -6.79
C VAL A 49 18.80 4.94 -6.00
N VAL A 50 19.67 5.83 -6.50
CA VAL A 50 20.92 6.22 -5.84
C VAL A 50 20.67 7.41 -4.92
N HIS A 51 20.07 8.49 -5.45
CA HIS A 51 19.98 9.76 -4.73
C HIS A 51 18.82 9.83 -3.73
N CYS A 52 17.77 9.05 -3.93
CA CYS A 52 16.56 9.11 -3.10
C CYS A 52 16.40 7.90 -2.18
N ARG A 53 17.46 7.11 -2.00
CA ARG A 53 17.43 5.87 -1.19
C ARG A 53 16.90 6.11 0.23
N ASP A 54 17.34 7.17 0.90
CA ASP A 54 16.90 7.47 2.27
C ASP A 54 15.45 7.93 2.33
N HIS A 55 15.02 8.78 1.39
CA HIS A 55 13.62 9.20 1.26
C HIS A 55 12.72 7.98 1.03
N ASN A 56 13.10 7.10 0.10
CA ASN A 56 12.38 5.86 -0.19
C ASN A 56 12.36 4.90 1.01
N LYS A 57 13.46 4.80 1.78
CA LYS A 57 13.50 3.98 3.00
C LYS A 57 12.51 4.50 4.04
N VAL A 58 12.50 5.81 4.29
CA VAL A 58 11.56 6.44 5.23
C VAL A 58 10.11 6.24 4.79
N LEU A 59 9.83 6.46 3.50
CA LEU A 59 8.50 6.24 2.93
C LEU A 59 8.05 4.79 3.08
N ASN A 60 8.91 3.82 2.75
CA ASN A 60 8.59 2.40 2.86
C ASN A 60 8.33 1.97 4.31
N VAL A 61 9.14 2.42 5.26
CA VAL A 61 8.91 2.15 6.70
C VAL A 61 7.56 2.71 7.14
N ARG A 62 7.19 3.90 6.68
CA ARG A 62 5.92 4.53 7.04
C ARG A 62 4.73 3.82 6.40
N LEU A 63 4.79 3.49 5.10
CA LEU A 63 3.74 2.74 4.41
C LEU A 63 3.49 1.38 5.06
N HIS A 64 4.55 0.68 5.45
CA HIS A 64 4.47 -0.62 6.11
C HIS A 64 3.71 -0.58 7.44
N GLN A 65 3.55 0.58 8.09
CA GLN A 65 2.72 0.71 9.30
C GLN A 65 1.22 0.61 9.00
N PHE A 66 0.81 0.83 7.75
CA PHE A 66 -0.59 0.85 7.33
C PHE A 66 -0.95 -0.28 6.36
N THR A 67 0.04 -0.91 5.74
CA THR A 67 -0.14 -1.95 4.72
C THR A 67 0.43 -3.31 5.13
N ASN A 68 0.70 -3.54 6.42
CA ASN A 68 1.15 -4.85 6.91
C ASN A 68 -0.04 -5.84 6.94
N ASP A 69 0.19 -7.06 6.47
CA ASP A 69 -0.77 -8.16 6.44
C ASP A 69 -1.34 -8.50 7.82
N GLU A 70 -0.58 -8.29 8.90
CA GLU A 70 -1.08 -8.45 10.28
C GLU A 70 -2.28 -7.53 10.60
N HIS A 71 -2.32 -6.33 10.01
CA HIS A 71 -3.48 -5.44 10.10
C HIS A 71 -4.61 -5.83 9.14
N PHE A 72 -4.33 -6.66 8.14
CA PHE A 72 -5.33 -7.18 7.19
C PHE A 72 -6.18 -8.29 7.82
N GLU A 73 -5.59 -9.11 8.70
CA GLU A 73 -6.29 -10.19 9.42
C GLU A 73 -7.40 -9.67 10.36
N ILE A 74 -7.29 -8.43 10.85
CA ILE A 74 -8.32 -7.79 11.72
C ILE A 74 -9.63 -7.53 10.95
N TYR A 75 -9.57 -7.50 9.61
CA TYR A 75 -10.73 -7.26 8.72
C TYR A 75 -11.20 -8.51 7.97
N ARG A 76 -10.62 -9.70 8.23
CA ARG A 76 -11.06 -10.98 7.65
C ARG A 76 -12.27 -11.56 8.38
#